data_AF-A0A6A6NC45-F1
#
_entry.id   AF-A0A6A6NC45-F1
#
_cell.length_a   1.000
_cell.length_b   1.000
_cell.length_c   1.000
_cell.angle_alpha   90.00
_cell.angle_beta   90.00
_cell.angle_gamma   90.00
#
_symmetry.space_group_name_H-M   'P 1'
#
loop_
_entity.id
_entity.type
_entity.pdbx_description
1 polymer ?
#
loop_
_entity_poly.entity_id
_entity_poly.type
_entity_poly.pdbx_seq_one_letter_code
_entity_poly.pdbx_strand_id
1 'polypeptide(L)'
;MLLVLVDHGLGLFEDECKESKCVRHGPAVRFRFRIKGRKLDYCRYPEVGFDISCSERNETVLELPNSAKLLVKKIDYFSQVISAIDPQGALNKFVATG
;
A
#
# COMPACT_ATOMS: atom_id res chain seq x y z
N MET A 1 28.44 -27.99 11.33
CA MET A 1 28.32 -27.38 9.99
C MET A 1 27.13 -26.45 10.03
N LEU A 2 27.37 -25.16 10.25
CA LEU A 2 26.34 -24.12 10.31
C LEU A 2 25.98 -23.79 8.86
N LEU A 3 24.77 -24.14 8.41
CA LEU A 3 24.30 -23.66 7.11
C LEU A 3 23.93 -22.19 7.28
N VAL A 4 24.90 -21.32 6.97
CA VAL A 4 24.62 -19.91 6.71
C VAL A 4 23.85 -19.90 5.39
N LEU A 5 22.52 -19.80 5.47
CA LEU A 5 21.71 -19.48 4.30
C LEU A 5 22.04 -18.03 3.93
N VAL A 6 23.02 -17.87 3.05
CA VAL A 6 23.22 -16.62 2.31
C VAL A 6 22.05 -16.55 1.34
N ASP A 7 20.99 -15.87 1.76
CA ASP A 7 19.82 -15.62 0.94
C ASP A 7 20.22 -14.73 -0.25
N HIS A 8 20.50 -15.37 -1.38
CA HIS A 8 20.59 -14.70 -2.68
C HIS A 8 19.19 -14.46 -3.28
N GLY A 9 18.18 -14.17 -2.45
CA GLY A 9 16.76 -14.06 -2.84
C GLY A 9 16.25 -12.63 -3.09
N LEU A 10 17.11 -11.61 -3.07
CA LEU A 10 16.70 -10.20 -3.06
C LEU A 10 16.47 -9.54 -4.44
N GLY A 11 16.57 -10.28 -5.56
CA GLY A 11 16.51 -9.68 -6.91
C GLY A 11 15.32 -10.05 -7.79
N LEU A 12 14.57 -11.13 -7.49
CA LEU A 12 13.48 -11.61 -8.36
C LEU A 12 12.08 -11.14 -7.91
N PHE A 13 11.90 -10.84 -6.62
CA PHE A 13 10.63 -10.33 -6.08
C PHE A 13 10.42 -8.83 -6.29
N GLU A 14 11.48 -8.06 -6.52
CA GLU A 14 11.37 -6.61 -6.78
C GLU A 14 10.64 -6.32 -8.09
N ASP A 15 10.81 -7.18 -9.11
CA ASP A 15 10.14 -7.01 -10.39
C ASP A 15 8.63 -7.31 -10.31
N GLU A 16 8.24 -8.26 -9.46
CA GLU A 16 6.84 -8.69 -9.30
C GLU A 16 6.03 -7.74 -8.40
N CYS A 17 6.69 -7.05 -7.45
CA CYS A 17 6.04 -6.10 -6.54
C CYS A 17 6.29 -4.62 -6.90
N LYS A 18 6.59 -4.33 -8.18
CA LYS A 18 6.75 -2.96 -8.71
C LYS A 18 5.65 -2.00 -8.29
N GLU A 19 5.96 -0.71 -8.21
CA GLU A 19 4.95 0.29 -7.85
C GLU A 19 3.73 0.26 -8.78
N SER A 20 2.54 0.48 -8.22
CA SER A 20 1.30 0.59 -8.99
C SER A 20 0.55 1.86 -8.64
N LYS A 21 -0.28 2.35 -9.56
CA LYS A 21 -1.06 3.58 -9.41
C LYS A 21 -2.49 3.34 -9.89
N CYS A 22 -3.46 4.02 -9.28
CA CYS A 22 -4.84 4.04 -9.79
C CYS A 22 -4.96 4.92 -11.04
N VAL A 23 -4.24 6.04 -11.05
CA VAL A 23 -4.17 7.01 -12.15
C VAL A 23 -2.73 7.51 -12.31
N ARG A 24 -2.32 7.92 -13.52
CA ARG A 24 -0.94 8.30 -13.88
C ARG A 24 -0.30 9.31 -12.91
N HIS A 25 -1.07 10.31 -12.47
CA HIS A 25 -0.63 11.38 -11.57
C HIS A 25 -1.04 11.17 -10.09
N GLY A 26 -1.52 9.97 -9.76
CA GLY A 26 -1.92 9.60 -8.40
C GLY A 26 -0.74 9.12 -7.54
N PRO A 27 -0.98 8.86 -6.25
CA PRO A 27 0.03 8.33 -5.34
C PRO A 27 0.51 6.95 -5.80
N ALA A 28 1.83 6.75 -5.80
CA ALA A 28 2.43 5.45 -6.05
C ALA A 28 2.22 4.53 -4.85
N VAL A 29 1.73 3.31 -5.10
CA VAL A 29 1.55 2.25 -4.12
C VAL A 29 2.65 1.20 -4.30
N ARG A 30 3.54 1.14 -3.31
CA ARG A 30 4.71 0.26 -3.25
C ARG A 30 4.55 -0.69 -2.08
N PHE A 31 5.36 -1.75 -2.08
CA PHE A 31 5.54 -2.57 -0.89
C PHE A 31 5.82 -1.66 0.33
N ARG A 32 5.21 -1.87 1.49
CA ARG A 32 4.42 -3.02 1.99
C ARG A 32 2.94 -3.03 1.60
N PHE A 33 2.49 -2.07 0.79
CA PHE A 33 1.09 -1.94 0.41
C PHE A 33 0.84 -2.50 -0.99
N ARG A 34 -0.41 -2.87 -1.22
CA ARG A 34 -0.88 -3.34 -2.52
C ARG A 34 -2.18 -2.63 -2.89
N ILE A 35 -2.42 -2.50 -4.18
CA ILE A 35 -3.75 -2.15 -4.69
C ILE A 35 -4.50 -3.46 -4.90
N LYS A 36 -5.63 -3.63 -4.19
CA LYS A 36 -6.51 -4.79 -4.32
C LYS A 36 -6.90 -5.00 -5.78
N GLY A 37 -6.76 -6.23 -6.28
CA GLY A 37 -7.08 -6.60 -7.66
C GLY A 37 -6.08 -6.14 -8.73
N ARG A 38 -4.98 -5.46 -8.37
CA ARG A 38 -3.91 -5.09 -9.33
C ARG A 38 -2.53 -5.68 -9.00
N LYS A 39 -2.33 -6.17 -7.77
CA LYS A 39 -1.08 -6.78 -7.31
C LYS A 39 -1.36 -8.13 -6.65
N LEU A 40 -0.38 -9.03 -6.76
CA LEU A 40 -0.40 -10.33 -6.11
C LEU A 40 -0.43 -10.18 -4.58
N ASP A 41 -1.08 -11.12 -3.91
CA ASP A 41 -1.37 -11.01 -2.48
C ASP A 41 -0.11 -11.02 -1.61
N TYR A 42 0.97 -11.66 -2.07
CA TYR A 42 2.27 -11.70 -1.37
C TYR A 42 3.08 -10.39 -1.48
N CYS A 43 2.65 -9.41 -2.28
CA CYS A 43 3.26 -8.07 -2.34
C CYS A 43 2.80 -7.15 -1.19
N ARG A 44 2.40 -7.73 -0.06
CA ARG A 44 1.97 -7.05 1.16
C ARG A 44 2.50 -7.84 2.35
N TYR A 45 2.75 -7.17 3.48
CA TYR A 45 2.92 -7.92 4.73
C TYR A 45 1.60 -8.63 5.09
N PRO A 46 1.66 -9.77 5.81
CA PRO A 46 0.47 -10.51 6.22
C PRO A 46 -0.40 -9.75 7.23
N GLU A 47 0.08 -8.62 7.75
CA GLU A 47 -0.61 -7.83 8.76
C GLU A 47 -1.93 -7.25 8.25
N VAL A 48 -2.96 -7.39 9.08
CA VAL A 48 -4.35 -7.02 8.80
C VAL A 48 -4.63 -5.68 9.46
N GLY A 49 -4.94 -4.64 8.69
CA GLY A 49 -5.26 -3.34 9.27
C GLY A 49 -5.95 -2.37 8.33
N PHE A 50 -5.54 -2.32 7.06
CA PHE A 50 -6.17 -1.49 6.04
C PHE A 50 -5.78 -1.99 4.65
N ASP A 51 -6.64 -1.77 3.67
CA ASP A 51 -6.41 -2.09 2.26
C ASP A 51 -6.35 -0.82 1.41
N ILE A 52 -5.62 -0.86 0.30
CA ILE A 52 -5.67 0.20 -0.71
C ILE A 52 -6.39 -0.35 -1.94
N SER A 53 -7.33 0.42 -2.49
CA SER A 53 -8.04 0.08 -3.71
C SER A 53 -8.13 1.29 -4.65
N CYS A 54 -8.68 1.07 -5.84
CA CYS A 54 -9.02 2.15 -6.77
C CYS A 54 -10.53 2.38 -6.73
N SER A 55 -10.96 3.63 -6.59
CA SER A 55 -12.36 4.01 -6.74
C SER A 55 -12.79 3.87 -8.22
N GLU A 56 -14.10 3.96 -8.46
CA GLU A 56 -14.67 4.02 -9.81
C GLU A 56 -14.15 5.20 -10.63
N ARG A 57 -13.68 6.27 -9.96
CA ARG A 57 -13.07 7.45 -10.58
C ARG A 57 -11.54 7.31 -10.75
N ASN A 58 -11.00 6.11 -10.56
CA ASN A 58 -9.56 5.82 -10.58
C ASN A 58 -8.76 6.59 -9.52
N GLU A 59 -9.39 6.95 -8.40
CA GLU A 59 -8.70 7.56 -7.27
C GLU A 59 -8.17 6.48 -6.32
N THR A 60 -7.02 6.72 -5.71
CA THR A 60 -6.46 5.80 -4.71
C THR A 60 -7.18 5.99 -3.37
N VAL A 61 -7.79 4.92 -2.86
CA VAL A 61 -8.55 4.97 -1.60
C VAL A 61 -7.98 4.01 -0.56
N LEU A 62 -7.99 4.44 0.69
CA LEU A 62 -7.70 3.65 1.87
C LEU A 62 -9.02 3.09 2.40
N GLU A 63 -9.11 1.76 2.47
CA GLU A 63 -10.25 1.04 3.03
C GLU A 63 -9.94 0.68 4.48
N LEU A 64 -10.71 1.24 5.40
CA LEU A 64 -10.63 0.94 6.82
C LEU A 64 -11.46 -0.32 7.18
N PRO A 65 -11.19 -0.98 8.32
CA PRO A 65 -11.91 -2.19 8.73
C PRO A 65 -13.43 -2.01 8.87
N ASN A 66 -13.89 -0.78 9.15
CA ASN A 66 -15.31 -0.42 9.22
C ASN A 66 -15.93 -0.12 7.85
N SER A 67 -15.27 -0.51 6.75
CA SER A 67 -15.66 -0.23 5.36
C SER A 67 -15.65 1.25 4.97
N ALA A 68 -15.16 2.15 5.82
CA ALA A 68 -14.98 3.55 5.45
C ALA A 68 -13.87 3.67 4.39
N LYS A 69 -14.08 4.57 3.43
CA LYS A 69 -13.15 4.83 2.33
C LYS A 69 -12.63 6.25 2.42
N LEU A 70 -11.31 6.40 2.42
CA LEU A 70 -10.63 7.70 2.50
C LEU A 70 -9.77 7.93 1.27
N LEU A 71 -9.76 9.13 0.73
CA LEU A 71 -8.99 9.48 -0.45
C LEU A 71 -7.50 9.68 -0.08
N VAL A 72 -6.63 8.80 -0.57
CA VAL A 72 -5.19 8.89 -0.29
C VAL A 72 -4.58 10.07 -1.03
N LYS A 73 -3.90 10.95 -0.30
CA LYS A 73 -3.16 12.09 -0.86
C LYS A 73 -1.66 11.82 -0.94
N LYS A 74 -1.09 11.21 0.10
CA LYS A 74 0.34 10.90 0.17
C LYS A 74 0.56 9.64 0.99
N ILE A 75 1.52 8.84 0.56
CA ILE A 75 2.10 7.75 1.35
C ILE A 75 3.54 8.14 1.61
N ASP A 76 3.89 8.37 2.87
CA ASP A 76 5.26 8.58 3.31
C ASP A 76 5.85 7.22 3.69
N TYR A 77 6.70 6.68 2.81
CA TYR A 77 7.29 5.35 2.98
C TYR A 77 8.39 5.33 4.03
N PHE A 78 9.05 6.46 4.30
CA PHE A 78 10.10 6.53 5.30
C PHE A 78 9.51 6.46 6.71
N SER A 79 8.48 7.26 6.97
CA SER A 79 7.78 7.26 8.26
C SER A 79 6.64 6.25 8.36
N GLN A 80 6.33 5.54 7.27
CA GLN A 80 5.18 4.64 7.14
C GLN A 80 3.85 5.33 7.51
N VAL A 81 3.60 6.51 6.95
CA VAL A 81 2.37 7.29 7.23
C VAL A 81 1.55 7.50 5.96
N ILE A 82 0.26 7.15 6.03
CA ILE A 82 -0.71 7.43 4.98
C ILE A 82 -1.49 8.69 5.35
N SER A 83 -1.43 9.71 4.49
CA SER A 83 -2.26 10.91 4.61
C SER A 83 -3.46 10.78 3.69
N ALA A 84 -4.67 10.77 4.27
CA ALA A 84 -5.91 10.58 3.52
C ALA A 84 -7.00 11.56 3.96
N ILE A 85 -7.87 11.92 3.02
CA ILE A 85 -8.99 12.84 3.24
C ILE A 85 -10.29 12.03 3.38
N ASP A 86 -11.08 12.33 4.39
CA ASP A 86 -12.41 11.75 4.57
C ASP A 86 -13.47 12.41 3.67
N PRO A 87 -14.69 11.84 3.56
CA PRO A 87 -15.74 12.44 2.75
C PRO A 87 -16.15 13.86 3.18
N GLN A 88 -15.85 14.28 4.42
CA GLN A 88 -16.11 15.63 4.92
C GLN A 88 -14.98 16.62 4.58
N GLY A 89 -13.87 16.14 4.01
CA GLY A 89 -12.74 16.97 3.60
C GLY A 89 -11.64 17.12 4.66
N ALA A 90 -11.74 16.44 5.81
CA ALA A 90 -10.70 16.53 6.84
C ALA A 90 -9.52 15.60 6.54
N LEU A 91 -8.31 16.10 6.82
CA LEU A 91 -7.06 15.39 6.60
C LEU A 91 -6.70 14.54 7.81
N ASN A 92 -6.57 13.24 7.59
CA ASN A 92 -6.23 12.23 8.58
C ASN A 92 -4.87 11.61 8.26
N LYS A 93 -4.14 11.17 9.30
CA LYS A 93 -2.84 10.48 9.18
C LYS A 93 -2.93 9.11 9.86
N PHE A 94 -2.59 8.08 9.12
CA PHE A 94 -2.59 6.69 9.58
C PHE A 94 -1.16 6.18 9.63
N VAL A 95 -0.74 5.68 10.78
CA VAL A 95 0.54 4.98 10.91
C VAL A 95 0.32 3.56 10.41
N ALA A 96 1.03 3.23 9.34
CA ALA A 96 1.07 1.90 8.78
C ALA A 96 2.16 1.09 9.48
N THR A 97 1.89 0.61 10.68
CA THR A 97 2.70 -0.47 11.26
C THR A 97 2.49 -1.71 10.41
N GLY A 98 3.58 -2.37 10.04
CA GLY A 98 3.54 -3.61 9.27
C GLY A 98 4.72 -4.48 9.60
#